data_AF-A0A6N8BP45-F1
#
_entry.id   AF-A0A6N8BP45-F1
#
_cell.length_a   1.000
_cell.length_b   1.000
_cell.length_c   1.000
_cell.angle_alpha   90.00
_cell.angle_beta   90.00
_cell.angle_gamma   90.00
#
_symmetry.space_group_name_H-M   'P 1'
#
loop_
_entity.id
_entity.type
_entity.pdbx_description
1 polymer ?
#
loop_
_entity_poly.entity_id
_entity_poly.type
_entity_poly.pdbx_seq_one_letter_code
_entity_poly.pdbx_strand_id
1 'polypeptide(L)'
;MSCSSSHQSWEWVAGPDLCYCDDVPLKSAILGVSTVKGQTLFFGMDVADQQMAMETLMDEYGEPRAFANVIGHYIRKSDGVLFLLEMSGVPLFDEGYGLMGYRGTERVIASISLYSAGISTSIELDTIYATAPIAMCVVDRTGMLISANEHHGLLSGRSLFDTSGAHISLLHPELEEKIQSDFYNLDNGGQASDHEVHIGGREYAVSVTPVRNASSSITALSLAYFDITERKSLERKLKDANERLRHLSIHDHLTGAYNRRFFDAIIRKEAALYKRRAGKLSVILIDIDYFKFYNDKYGHVAGDECLSQVANTMQDSLAGVGGELYRYGGEEFAVVLPEYDASSAHEVCESLRAAVYDLKTPHTGSECNYVTISAGVATLHEKQEDAPAANLAAKLVKAADTALYQAKNAGRNRVKAIIV
;
A
#
# COMPACT_ATOMS: atom_id res chain seq x y z
N MET A 1 10.66 -19.37 40.39
CA MET A 1 11.44 -19.28 39.14
C MET A 1 10.73 -18.30 38.25
N SER A 2 11.36 -17.15 38.07
CA SER A 2 10.93 -16.05 37.22
C SER A 2 10.94 -16.46 35.75
N CYS A 3 9.80 -16.31 35.06
CA CYS A 3 9.77 -16.34 33.61
C CYS A 3 9.18 -15.01 33.12
N SER A 4 10.06 -14.14 32.65
CA SER A 4 9.71 -13.01 31.79
C SER A 4 9.21 -13.56 30.46
N SER A 5 7.96 -13.32 30.09
CA SER A 5 7.49 -13.63 28.74
C SER A 5 6.46 -12.60 28.28
N SER A 6 6.93 -11.42 27.89
CA SER A 6 6.07 -10.35 27.37
C SER A 6 5.79 -10.45 25.87
N HIS A 7 6.21 -11.50 25.16
CA HIS A 7 6.06 -11.62 23.70
C HIS A 7 5.77 -13.08 23.31
N GLN A 8 4.56 -13.56 23.59
CA GLN A 8 4.13 -14.88 23.14
C GLN A 8 3.19 -14.75 21.94
N SER A 9 3.61 -15.29 20.79
CA SER A 9 2.84 -15.34 19.55
C SER A 9 2.78 -16.77 19.01
N TRP A 10 1.70 -17.11 18.33
CA TRP A 10 1.51 -18.43 17.72
C TRP A 10 0.79 -18.31 16.37
N GLU A 11 0.94 -19.35 15.55
CA GLU A 11 0.16 -19.52 14.34
C GLU A 11 -1.11 -20.33 14.63
N TRP A 12 -2.14 -20.08 13.83
CA TRP A 12 -3.37 -20.85 13.85
C TRP A 12 -3.88 -21.07 12.42
N VAL A 13 -4.65 -22.14 12.24
CA VAL A 13 -5.37 -22.46 11.01
C VAL A 13 -6.79 -22.82 11.38
N ALA A 14 -7.74 -22.25 10.66
CA ALA A 14 -9.16 -22.51 10.82
C ALA A 14 -9.80 -22.90 9.48
N GLY A 15 -10.83 -23.74 9.53
CA GLY A 15 -11.59 -24.17 8.37
C GLY A 15 -12.52 -23.07 7.83
N PRO A 16 -13.31 -23.37 6.79
CA PRO A 16 -14.29 -22.43 6.23
C PRO A 16 -15.40 -22.05 7.21
N ASP A 17 -15.63 -22.89 8.23
CA ASP A 17 -16.55 -22.67 9.34
C ASP A 17 -15.93 -21.83 10.47
N LEU A 18 -14.72 -21.31 10.27
CA LEU A 18 -13.93 -20.56 11.24
C LEU A 18 -13.58 -21.37 12.51
N CYS A 19 -13.62 -22.69 12.45
CA CYS A 19 -13.20 -23.55 13.55
C CYS A 19 -11.73 -23.94 13.41
N TYR A 20 -10.99 -23.95 14.52
CA TYR A 20 -9.58 -24.37 14.53
C TYR A 20 -9.43 -25.79 13.96
N CYS A 21 -8.58 -25.95 12.95
CA CYS A 21 -8.29 -27.26 12.34
C CYS A 21 -7.46 -28.14 13.28
N ASP A 22 -6.55 -27.52 14.05
CA ASP A 22 -5.66 -28.17 15.00
C ASP A 22 -5.66 -27.46 16.34
N ASP A 23 -5.17 -28.16 17.37
CA ASP A 23 -5.04 -27.55 18.68
C ASP A 23 -3.92 -26.52 18.68
N VAL A 24 -4.13 -25.43 19.41
CA VAL A 24 -3.13 -24.41 19.65
C VAL A 24 -2.85 -24.41 21.15
N PRO A 25 -1.80 -25.13 21.62
CA PRO A 25 -1.60 -25.39 23.05
C PRO A 25 -1.53 -24.11 23.90
N LEU A 26 -0.96 -23.05 23.33
CA LEU A 26 -0.85 -21.75 24.01
C LEU A 26 -2.22 -21.07 24.17
N LYS A 27 -3.07 -21.11 23.14
CA LYS A 27 -4.45 -20.61 23.21
C LYS A 27 -5.29 -21.44 24.19
N SER A 28 -5.17 -22.77 24.14
CA SER A 28 -5.85 -23.68 25.08
C SER A 28 -5.47 -23.37 26.53
N ALA A 29 -4.20 -23.12 26.81
CA ALA A 29 -3.71 -22.71 28.13
C ALA A 29 -4.23 -21.31 28.54
N ILE A 30 -4.27 -20.35 27.62
CA ILE A 30 -4.81 -19.00 27.85
C ILE A 30 -6.30 -19.05 28.19
N LEU A 31 -7.08 -19.89 27.52
CA LEU A 31 -8.52 -20.02 27.77
C LEU A 31 -8.86 -20.98 28.93
N GLY A 32 -7.87 -21.73 29.42
CA GLY A 32 -8.08 -22.73 30.47
C GLY A 32 -8.92 -23.93 30.01
N VAL A 33 -8.80 -24.31 28.74
CA VAL A 33 -9.51 -25.45 28.15
C VAL A 33 -8.54 -26.54 27.72
N SER A 34 -9.02 -27.77 27.60
CA SER A 34 -8.20 -28.92 27.20
C SER A 34 -7.74 -28.84 25.75
N THR A 35 -8.56 -28.25 24.88
CA THR A 35 -8.23 -28.01 23.47
C THR A 35 -9.12 -26.93 22.87
N VAL A 36 -8.59 -26.17 21.91
CA VAL A 36 -9.36 -25.27 21.04
C VAL A 36 -9.69 -25.88 19.68
N LYS A 37 -9.17 -27.07 19.36
CA LYS A 37 -9.47 -27.77 18.10
C LYS A 37 -10.98 -27.96 17.95
N GLY A 38 -11.53 -27.56 16.81
CA GLY A 38 -12.96 -27.62 16.52
C GLY A 38 -13.81 -26.54 17.22
N GLN A 39 -13.21 -25.66 18.04
CA GLN A 39 -13.87 -24.44 18.51
C GLN A 39 -13.74 -23.33 17.48
N THR A 40 -14.62 -22.35 17.52
CA THR A 40 -14.52 -21.17 16.65
C THR A 40 -13.28 -20.34 16.99
N LEU A 41 -12.74 -19.59 16.03
CA LEU A 41 -11.62 -18.66 16.23
C LEU A 41 -11.86 -17.67 17.38
N PHE A 42 -13.13 -17.32 17.58
CA PHE A 42 -13.61 -16.36 18.56
C PHE A 42 -14.00 -17.00 19.91
N PHE A 43 -13.77 -18.29 20.08
CA PHE A 43 -14.12 -19.00 21.30
C PHE A 43 -13.45 -18.37 22.53
N GLY A 44 -14.28 -17.96 23.50
CA GLY A 44 -13.84 -17.30 24.73
C GLY A 44 -13.60 -15.79 24.61
N MET A 45 -13.78 -15.20 23.42
CA MET A 45 -13.71 -13.75 23.18
C MET A 45 -14.99 -13.07 23.69
N ASP A 46 -14.92 -11.82 24.15
CA ASP A 46 -16.10 -11.02 24.49
C ASP A 46 -17.07 -10.87 23.31
N VAL A 47 -18.38 -10.92 23.59
CA VAL A 47 -19.43 -10.98 22.57
C VAL A 47 -19.39 -9.76 21.63
N ALA A 48 -19.05 -8.56 22.13
CA ALA A 48 -18.95 -7.38 21.29
C ALA A 48 -17.76 -7.46 20.32
N ASP A 49 -16.61 -7.98 20.81
CA ASP A 49 -15.42 -8.18 19.98
C ASP A 49 -15.65 -9.28 18.93
N GLN A 50 -16.43 -10.33 19.25
CA GLN A 50 -16.76 -11.38 18.28
C GLN A 50 -17.48 -10.80 17.05
N GLN A 51 -18.43 -9.89 17.28
CA GLN A 51 -19.20 -9.26 16.21
C GLN A 51 -18.29 -8.41 15.32
N MET A 52 -17.46 -7.55 15.93
CA MET A 52 -16.51 -6.69 15.21
C MET A 52 -15.49 -7.53 14.42
N ALA A 53 -14.97 -8.59 15.02
CA ALA A 53 -14.02 -9.48 14.36
C ALA A 53 -14.67 -10.23 13.18
N MET A 54 -15.93 -10.65 13.31
CA MET A 54 -16.68 -11.30 12.23
C MET A 54 -16.89 -10.36 11.03
N GLU A 55 -17.26 -9.10 11.28
CA GLU A 55 -17.40 -8.08 10.25
C GLU A 55 -16.07 -7.77 9.55
N THR A 56 -14.94 -8.03 10.24
CA THR A 56 -13.62 -7.79 9.68
C THR A 56 -13.15 -8.89 8.72
N LEU A 57 -13.74 -10.10 8.81
CA LEU A 57 -13.36 -11.25 7.98
C LEU A 57 -13.90 -11.21 6.55
N MET A 58 -14.99 -10.49 6.31
CA MET A 58 -15.64 -10.39 5.00
C MET A 58 -15.56 -8.96 4.46
N ASP A 59 -15.58 -8.80 3.14
CA ASP A 59 -15.77 -7.48 2.52
C ASP A 59 -17.26 -7.10 2.41
N GLU A 60 -17.54 -5.93 1.82
CA GLU A 60 -18.89 -5.40 1.64
C GLU A 60 -19.78 -6.26 0.71
N TYR A 61 -19.19 -7.21 -0.01
CA TYR A 61 -19.87 -8.15 -0.90
C TYR A 61 -20.00 -9.55 -0.28
N GLY A 62 -19.50 -9.75 0.94
CA GLY A 62 -19.51 -11.04 1.64
C GLY A 62 -18.36 -11.97 1.24
N GLU A 63 -17.33 -11.46 0.56
CA GLU A 63 -16.18 -12.24 0.14
C GLU A 63 -15.08 -12.30 1.22
N PRO A 64 -14.41 -13.46 1.40
CA PRO A 64 -13.32 -13.62 2.37
C PRO A 64 -12.15 -12.65 2.14
N ARG A 65 -11.71 -11.93 3.17
CA ARG A 65 -10.59 -10.97 3.05
C ARG A 65 -9.51 -11.18 4.12
N ALA A 66 -8.30 -10.71 3.80
CA ALA A 66 -7.24 -10.63 4.79
C ALA A 66 -7.56 -9.56 5.85
N PHE A 67 -7.16 -9.82 7.09
CA PHE A 67 -7.36 -8.92 8.21
C PHE A 67 -6.11 -8.85 9.08
N ALA A 68 -5.91 -7.72 9.75
CA ALA A 68 -4.79 -7.51 10.64
C ALA A 68 -5.16 -6.62 11.82
N ASN A 69 -4.47 -6.83 12.95
CA ASN A 69 -4.63 -6.06 14.18
C ASN A 69 -6.03 -6.13 14.82
N VAL A 70 -6.75 -7.23 14.66
CA VAL A 70 -8.02 -7.43 15.36
C VAL A 70 -7.73 -7.75 16.81
N ILE A 71 -8.13 -6.86 17.72
CA ILE A 71 -7.92 -7.03 19.16
C ILE A 71 -9.17 -7.64 19.76
N GLY A 72 -9.01 -8.69 20.57
CA GLY A 72 -10.09 -9.31 21.32
C GLY A 72 -9.75 -9.47 22.80
N HIS A 73 -10.77 -9.30 23.63
CA HIS A 73 -10.74 -9.51 25.07
C HIS A 73 -11.16 -10.94 25.42
N TYR A 74 -10.36 -11.65 26.21
CA TYR A 74 -10.61 -13.04 26.60
C TYR A 74 -10.51 -13.22 28.11
N ILE A 75 -11.56 -13.75 28.75
CA ILE A 75 -11.54 -14.00 30.20
C ILE A 75 -11.39 -15.50 30.45
N ARG A 76 -10.28 -15.92 31.06
CA ARG A 76 -10.07 -17.30 31.49
C ARG A 76 -10.96 -17.61 32.69
N LYS A 77 -11.95 -18.48 32.51
CA LYS A 77 -12.97 -18.75 33.54
C LYS A 77 -12.43 -19.41 34.82
N SER A 78 -11.28 -20.10 34.75
CA SER A 78 -10.73 -20.83 35.90
C SER A 78 -10.15 -19.93 36.99
N ASP A 79 -9.63 -18.75 36.63
CA ASP A 79 -8.93 -17.83 37.54
C ASP A 79 -9.23 -16.35 37.25
N GLY A 80 -10.13 -16.09 36.30
CA GLY A 80 -10.53 -14.77 35.86
C GLY A 80 -9.40 -13.94 35.26
N VAL A 81 -8.35 -14.52 34.69
CA VAL A 81 -7.35 -13.70 34.00
C VAL A 81 -7.94 -13.16 32.69
N LEU A 82 -7.96 -11.83 32.51
CA LEU A 82 -8.27 -11.16 31.26
C LEU A 82 -7.02 -11.12 30.38
N PHE A 83 -7.13 -11.56 29.13
CA PHE A 83 -6.10 -11.50 28.11
C PHE A 83 -6.55 -10.59 26.97
N LEU A 84 -5.67 -9.68 26.57
CA LEU A 84 -5.78 -8.92 25.33
C LEU A 84 -4.97 -9.65 24.27
N LEU A 85 -5.64 -10.15 23.24
CA LEU A 85 -4.99 -10.85 22.14
C LEU A 85 -5.18 -10.08 20.85
N GLU A 86 -4.10 -9.95 20.07
CA GLU A 86 -4.15 -9.40 18.73
C GLU A 86 -4.08 -10.54 17.71
N MET A 87 -5.00 -10.55 16.76
CA MET A 87 -5.10 -11.56 15.72
C MET A 87 -5.03 -10.93 14.32
N SER A 88 -4.30 -11.60 13.43
CA SER A 88 -4.22 -11.27 12.01
C SER A 88 -4.32 -12.56 11.19
N GLY A 89 -4.94 -12.52 10.01
CA GLY A 89 -5.12 -13.71 9.18
C GLY A 89 -5.37 -13.42 7.71
N VAL A 90 -5.12 -14.43 6.88
CA VAL A 90 -5.35 -14.42 5.44
C VAL A 90 -6.22 -15.61 5.02
N PRO A 91 -7.13 -15.44 4.05
CA PRO A 91 -7.93 -16.53 3.53
C PRO A 91 -7.06 -17.50 2.72
N LEU A 92 -7.41 -18.78 2.76
CA LEU A 92 -6.81 -19.86 1.98
C LEU A 92 -7.82 -20.35 0.95
N PHE A 93 -7.39 -20.48 -0.31
CA PHE A 93 -8.22 -20.94 -1.41
C PHE A 93 -7.65 -22.22 -2.03
N ASP A 94 -8.52 -23.08 -2.57
CA ASP A 94 -8.12 -24.20 -3.41
C ASP A 94 -7.83 -23.76 -4.87
N GLU A 95 -7.40 -24.68 -5.73
CA GLU A 95 -7.11 -24.39 -7.15
C GLU A 95 -8.37 -23.95 -7.94
N GLY A 96 -9.56 -24.22 -7.41
CA GLY A 96 -10.86 -23.81 -7.96
C GLY A 96 -11.41 -22.51 -7.37
N TYR A 97 -10.61 -21.77 -6.58
CA TYR A 97 -11.01 -20.55 -5.84
C TYR A 97 -12.07 -20.77 -4.76
N GLY A 98 -12.28 -22.01 -4.29
CA GLY A 98 -13.09 -22.31 -3.12
C GLY A 98 -12.37 -21.96 -1.82
N LEU A 99 -13.06 -21.29 -0.88
CA LEU A 99 -12.49 -20.99 0.44
C LEU A 99 -12.23 -22.28 1.22
N MET A 100 -10.96 -22.55 1.53
CA MET A 100 -10.55 -23.65 2.40
C MET A 100 -10.47 -23.25 3.87
N GLY A 101 -10.45 -21.96 4.18
CA GLY A 101 -10.43 -21.43 5.54
C GLY A 101 -9.48 -20.26 5.69
N TYR A 102 -8.91 -20.08 6.88
CA TYR A 102 -7.99 -18.99 7.20
C TYR A 102 -6.74 -19.53 7.88
N ARG A 103 -5.60 -18.88 7.63
CA ARG A 103 -4.43 -19.00 8.51
C ARG A 103 -4.01 -17.65 9.03
N GLY A 104 -3.44 -17.63 10.21
CA GLY A 104 -3.04 -16.39 10.81
C GLY A 104 -2.06 -16.54 11.96
N THR A 105 -1.78 -15.40 12.56
CA THR A 105 -0.98 -15.28 13.77
C THR A 105 -1.81 -14.61 14.84
N GLU A 106 -1.57 -15.00 16.08
CA GLU A 106 -2.14 -14.34 17.25
C GLU A 106 -1.02 -14.09 18.28
N ARG A 107 -1.12 -12.99 19.02
CA ARG A 107 -0.16 -12.65 20.07
C ARG A 107 -0.84 -12.09 21.31
N VAL A 108 -0.24 -12.35 22.48
CA VAL A 108 -0.64 -11.70 23.73
C VAL A 108 -0.13 -10.26 23.73
N ILE A 109 -1.04 -9.30 23.85
CA ILE A 109 -0.73 -7.90 24.10
C ILE A 109 -0.56 -7.67 25.60
N ALA A 110 -1.49 -8.21 26.40
CA ALA A 110 -1.47 -8.09 27.86
C ALA A 110 -2.23 -9.25 28.54
N SER A 111 -1.91 -9.49 29.82
CA SER A 111 -2.65 -10.41 30.69
C SER A 111 -2.83 -9.80 32.09
N ILE A 112 -4.05 -9.85 32.62
CA ILE A 112 -4.47 -9.18 33.85
C ILE A 112 -5.23 -10.19 34.73
N SER A 113 -4.73 -10.54 35.91
CA SER A 113 -5.42 -11.47 36.82
C SER A 113 -6.54 -10.78 37.60
N LEU A 114 -7.79 -11.25 37.48
CA LEU A 114 -8.93 -10.67 38.19
C LEU A 114 -9.19 -11.33 39.56
N TYR A 115 -8.65 -12.54 39.84
CA TYR A 115 -8.81 -13.23 41.13
C TYR A 115 -7.56 -14.03 41.53
N SER A 116 -6.78 -13.56 42.51
CA SER A 116 -5.76 -14.38 43.18
C SER A 116 -6.32 -14.99 44.47
N ALA A 117 -6.30 -16.32 44.57
CA ALA A 117 -6.83 -17.07 45.71
C ALA A 117 -6.04 -16.82 47.02
N GLY A 118 -6.76 -16.44 48.08
CA GLY A 118 -6.38 -16.77 49.47
C GLY A 118 -5.79 -15.66 50.35
N ILE A 119 -5.58 -14.45 49.85
CA ILE A 119 -5.27 -13.27 50.67
C ILE A 119 -6.39 -12.27 50.42
N SER A 120 -7.04 -11.79 51.49
CA SER A 120 -7.88 -10.58 51.44
C SER A 120 -7.02 -9.39 51.03
N THR A 121 -6.76 -9.28 49.75
CA THR A 121 -6.30 -8.08 49.07
C THR A 121 -7.06 -8.08 47.77
N SER A 122 -8.17 -7.35 47.74
CA SER A 122 -8.65 -6.73 46.51
C SER A 122 -7.42 -6.16 45.83
N ILE A 123 -6.99 -6.72 44.69
CA ILE A 123 -6.18 -5.94 43.77
C ILE A 123 -7.15 -4.86 43.32
N GLU A 124 -7.04 -3.69 43.95
CA GLU A 124 -7.84 -2.54 43.61
C GLU A 124 -7.65 -2.28 42.12
N LEU A 125 -8.73 -1.95 41.39
CA LEU A 125 -8.66 -1.61 39.96
C LEU A 125 -7.56 -0.58 39.67
N ASP A 126 -7.27 0.27 40.66
CA ASP A 126 -6.17 1.22 40.70
C ASP A 126 -4.79 0.58 40.53
N THR A 127 -4.55 -0.62 41.07
CA THR A 127 -3.28 -1.35 40.91
C THR A 127 -3.11 -1.88 39.48
N ILE A 128 -4.18 -2.38 38.85
CA ILE A 128 -4.15 -2.84 37.45
C ILE A 128 -3.90 -1.66 36.52
N TYR A 129 -4.59 -0.55 36.78
CA TYR A 129 -4.45 0.69 36.03
C TYR A 129 -3.04 1.28 36.17
N ALA A 130 -2.49 1.31 37.40
CA ALA A 130 -1.16 1.83 37.70
C ALA A 130 -0.02 0.97 37.13
N THR A 131 -0.20 -0.36 37.03
CA THR A 131 0.85 -1.29 36.57
C THR A 131 0.77 -1.63 35.08
N ALA A 132 -0.22 -1.09 34.36
CA ALA A 132 -0.35 -1.29 32.92
C ALA A 132 0.90 -0.75 32.19
N PRO A 133 1.54 -1.54 31.31
CA PRO A 133 2.81 -1.17 30.66
C PRO A 133 2.64 -0.16 29.50
N ILE A 134 1.49 0.51 29.44
CA ILE A 134 1.11 1.49 28.42
C ILE A 134 0.59 2.75 29.12
N ALA A 135 0.74 3.90 28.47
CA ALA A 135 0.17 5.12 28.99
C ALA A 135 -1.36 5.06 28.87
N MET A 136 -2.06 5.36 29.96
CA MET A 136 -3.51 5.38 30.01
C MET A 136 -4.01 6.60 30.78
N CYS A 137 -5.10 7.19 30.29
CA CYS A 137 -5.83 8.23 30.99
C CYS A 137 -7.33 8.10 30.78
N VAL A 138 -8.12 8.63 31.71
CA VAL A 138 -9.57 8.78 31.58
C VAL A 138 -9.90 10.26 31.58
N VAL A 139 -10.64 10.70 30.56
CA VAL A 139 -11.06 12.09 30.39
C VAL A 139 -12.57 12.20 30.44
N ASP A 140 -13.09 13.22 31.12
CA ASP A 140 -14.51 13.52 31.12
C ASP A 140 -14.96 14.22 29.81
N ARG A 141 -16.26 14.52 29.72
CA ARG A 141 -16.88 15.19 28.56
C ARG A 141 -16.34 16.60 28.28
N THR A 142 -15.73 17.22 29.28
CA THR A 142 -15.12 18.55 29.17
C THR A 142 -13.64 18.47 28.81
N GLY A 143 -13.08 17.26 28.62
CA GLY A 143 -11.67 17.05 28.33
C GLY A 143 -10.77 17.08 29.57
N MET A 144 -11.35 17.06 30.77
CA MET A 144 -10.57 17.08 32.02
C MET A 144 -10.14 15.67 32.41
N LEU A 145 -8.88 15.50 32.81
CA LEU A 145 -8.38 14.23 33.31
C LEU A 145 -9.03 13.87 34.64
N ILE A 146 -9.77 12.76 34.63
CA ILE A 146 -10.29 12.08 35.82
C ILE A 146 -9.17 11.25 36.47
N SER A 147 -8.41 10.53 35.65
CA SER A 147 -7.30 9.69 36.11
C SER A 147 -6.24 9.51 35.02
N ALA A 148 -5.01 9.21 35.42
CA ALA A 148 -3.88 8.84 34.57
C ALA A 148 -3.01 7.82 35.31
N ASN A 149 -2.35 6.92 34.59
CA ASN A 149 -1.36 6.02 35.18
C ASN A 149 0.06 6.60 35.05
N GLU A 150 1.03 6.00 35.74
CA GLU A 150 2.42 6.50 35.77
C GLU A 150 3.03 6.63 34.36
N HIS A 151 2.72 5.69 33.47
CA HIS A 151 3.17 5.73 32.08
C HIS A 151 2.63 6.95 31.31
N HIS A 152 1.41 7.40 31.58
CA HIS A 152 0.88 8.65 31.01
C HIS A 152 1.58 9.88 31.59
N GLY A 153 1.93 9.88 32.88
CA GLY A 153 2.78 10.92 33.48
C GLY A 153 4.14 11.04 32.76
N LEU A 154 4.79 9.90 32.53
CA LEU A 154 6.05 9.84 31.76
C LEU A 154 5.87 10.33 30.32
N LEU A 155 4.79 9.94 29.64
CA LEU A 155 4.48 10.36 28.26
C LEU A 155 4.28 11.87 28.15
N SER A 156 3.59 12.47 29.12
CA SER A 156 3.33 13.92 29.18
C SER A 156 4.50 14.73 29.77
N GLY A 157 5.55 14.05 30.26
CA GLY A 157 6.71 14.68 30.90
C GLY A 157 6.38 15.36 32.23
N ARG A 158 5.30 14.96 32.90
CA ARG A 158 4.78 15.58 34.14
C ARG A 158 4.45 14.54 35.20
N SER A 159 4.47 14.96 36.47
CA SER A 159 4.04 14.09 37.58
C SER A 159 2.52 13.88 37.52
N LEU A 160 2.06 12.71 37.97
CA LEU A 160 0.61 12.42 38.09
C LEU A 160 -0.13 13.47 38.93
N PHE A 161 0.55 13.99 39.96
CA PHE A 161 0.03 15.05 40.82
C PHE A 161 -0.24 16.35 40.05
N ASP A 162 0.60 16.68 39.06
CA ASP A 162 0.46 17.90 38.24
C ASP A 162 -0.55 17.73 37.09
N THR A 163 -0.90 16.49 36.75
CA THR A 163 -1.84 16.15 35.68
C THR A 163 -3.27 15.89 36.16
N SER A 164 -3.47 15.65 37.46
CA SER A 164 -4.80 15.38 38.03
C SER A 164 -5.69 16.61 37.91
N GLY A 165 -6.84 16.47 37.26
CA GLY A 165 -7.74 17.59 36.99
C GLY A 165 -7.19 18.60 35.97
N ALA A 166 -6.14 18.27 35.23
CA ALA A 166 -5.70 19.08 34.10
C ALA A 166 -6.56 18.80 32.87
N HIS A 167 -6.75 19.81 32.02
CA HIS A 167 -7.36 19.61 30.71
C HIS A 167 -6.39 18.88 29.78
N ILE A 168 -6.89 17.90 29.01
CA ILE A 168 -6.08 17.04 28.13
C ILE A 168 -5.26 17.84 27.12
N SER A 169 -5.76 18.98 26.65
CA SER A 169 -5.05 19.80 25.68
C SER A 169 -3.78 20.48 26.21
N LEU A 170 -3.61 20.56 27.54
CA LEU A 170 -2.35 21.02 28.13
C LEU A 170 -1.24 19.96 28.04
N LEU A 171 -1.60 18.70 27.84
CA LEU A 171 -0.71 17.55 27.78
C LEU A 171 -0.56 17.04 26.35
N HIS A 172 -1.69 16.91 25.66
CA HIS A 172 -1.84 16.39 24.30
C HIS A 172 -2.83 17.29 23.53
N PRO A 173 -2.39 18.47 23.05
CA PRO A 173 -3.23 19.40 22.29
C PRO A 173 -3.87 18.76 21.06
N GLU A 174 -3.20 17.79 20.44
CA GLU A 174 -3.70 17.13 19.23
C GLU A 174 -4.98 16.31 19.46
N LEU A 175 -5.28 15.96 20.71
CA LEU A 175 -6.43 15.14 21.06
C LEU A 175 -7.70 15.93 21.39
N GLU A 176 -7.64 17.25 21.57
CA GLU A 176 -8.80 18.04 22.02
C GLU A 176 -9.99 17.94 21.05
N GLU A 177 -9.76 18.28 19.78
CA GLU A 177 -10.80 18.21 18.74
C GLU A 177 -11.27 16.77 18.51
N LYS A 178 -10.35 15.81 18.62
CA LYS A 178 -10.61 14.38 18.43
C LYS A 178 -11.56 13.83 19.50
N ILE A 179 -11.27 14.13 20.77
CA ILE A 179 -12.10 13.73 21.92
C ILE A 179 -13.49 14.37 21.83
N GLN A 180 -13.57 15.65 21.46
CA GLN A 180 -14.86 16.32 21.25
C GLN A 180 -15.67 15.64 20.14
N SER A 181 -15.02 15.29 19.02
CA SER A 181 -15.64 14.54 17.93
C SER A 181 -16.09 13.14 18.36
N ASP A 182 -15.30 12.43 19.17
CA ASP A 182 -15.66 11.09 19.66
C ASP A 182 -16.91 11.14 20.54
N PHE A 183 -16.98 12.09 21.49
CA PHE A 183 -18.19 12.28 22.29
C PHE A 183 -19.40 12.63 21.43
N TYR A 184 -19.24 13.52 20.44
CA TYR A 184 -20.32 13.88 19.53
C TYR A 184 -20.82 12.65 18.74
N ASN A 185 -19.91 11.83 18.20
CA ASN A 185 -20.28 10.63 17.45
C ASN A 185 -21.01 9.62 18.34
N LEU A 186 -20.50 9.40 19.54
CA LEU A 186 -21.08 8.50 20.53
C LEU A 186 -22.49 8.94 20.99
N ASP A 187 -22.73 10.25 21.16
CA ASP A 187 -24.05 10.80 21.50
C ASP A 187 -25.08 10.58 20.40
N ASN A 188 -24.63 10.55 19.14
CA ASN A 188 -25.46 10.28 17.98
C ASN A 188 -25.59 8.78 17.66
N GLY A 189 -25.17 7.90 18.59
CA GLY A 189 -25.27 6.45 18.43
C GLY A 189 -24.17 5.81 17.57
N GLY A 190 -23.14 6.58 17.21
CA GLY A 190 -21.93 6.09 16.53
C GLY A 190 -20.91 5.48 17.51
N GLN A 191 -19.69 5.28 17.02
CA GLN A 191 -18.55 4.76 17.79
C GLN A 191 -17.45 5.81 17.91
N ALA A 192 -16.63 5.71 18.97
CA ALA A 192 -15.39 6.47 19.04
C ALA A 192 -14.37 5.88 18.06
N SER A 193 -13.51 6.73 17.51
CA SER A 193 -12.45 6.29 16.60
C SER A 193 -11.12 6.22 17.33
N ASP A 194 -10.30 5.22 16.98
CA ASP A 194 -8.90 5.24 17.37
C ASP A 194 -8.16 6.35 16.61
N HIS A 195 -7.20 6.99 17.27
CA HIS A 195 -6.45 8.11 16.69
C HIS A 195 -4.97 7.82 16.58
N GLU A 196 -4.30 8.40 15.60
CA GLU A 196 -2.84 8.46 15.58
C GLU A 196 -2.37 9.86 15.98
N VAL A 197 -1.42 9.93 16.90
CA VAL A 197 -0.85 11.19 17.41
C VAL A 197 0.66 11.15 17.42
N HIS A 198 1.28 12.32 17.35
CA HIS A 198 2.73 12.47 17.39
C HIS A 198 3.15 13.22 18.65
N ILE A 199 3.82 12.53 19.57
CA ILE A 199 4.19 13.08 20.88
C ILE A 199 5.69 12.91 21.07
N GLY A 200 6.41 14.00 21.30
CA GLY A 200 7.84 13.97 21.64
C GLY A 200 8.73 13.26 20.60
N GLY A 201 8.40 13.34 19.31
CA GLY A 201 9.16 12.67 18.25
C GLY A 201 8.77 11.20 18.00
N ARG A 202 7.79 10.67 18.73
CA ARG A 202 7.26 9.31 18.60
C ARG A 202 5.83 9.31 18.08
N GLU A 203 5.43 8.21 17.48
CA GLU A 203 4.08 8.01 16.95
C GLU A 203 3.32 7.04 17.85
N TYR A 204 2.10 7.43 18.25
CA TYR A 204 1.23 6.64 19.12
C TYR A 204 -0.12 6.39 18.45
N ALA A 205 -0.60 5.15 18.54
CA ALA A 205 -2.02 4.85 18.36
C ALA A 205 -2.72 5.04 19.71
N VAL A 206 -3.78 5.83 19.72
CA VAL A 206 -4.61 6.13 20.90
C VAL A 206 -5.92 5.40 20.71
N SER A 207 -6.10 4.33 21.47
CA SER A 207 -7.37 3.62 21.48
C SER A 207 -8.36 4.30 22.41
N VAL A 208 -9.59 4.51 21.93
CA VAL A 208 -10.62 5.28 22.63
C VAL A 208 -11.80 4.39 23.00
N THR A 209 -11.99 4.19 24.31
CA THR A 209 -13.10 3.35 24.82
C THR A 209 -14.06 4.19 25.67
N PRO A 210 -15.38 4.20 25.37
CA PRO A 210 -16.34 4.96 26.16
C PRO A 210 -16.59 4.35 27.54
N VAL A 211 -16.56 5.19 28.57
CA VAL A 211 -16.87 4.81 29.95
C VAL A 211 -18.32 5.19 30.25
N ARG A 212 -19.12 4.19 30.61
CA ARG A 212 -20.55 4.32 30.89
C ARG A 212 -20.82 4.25 32.39
N ASN A 213 -21.78 5.04 32.85
CA ASN A 213 -22.31 4.93 34.20
C ASN A 213 -23.34 3.79 34.33
N ALA A 214 -23.90 3.61 35.52
CA ALA A 214 -24.93 2.59 35.79
C ALA A 214 -26.22 2.74 34.96
N SER A 215 -26.48 3.93 34.38
CA SER A 215 -27.60 4.18 33.47
C SER A 215 -27.22 4.02 31.98
N SER A 216 -26.07 3.40 31.69
CA SER A 216 -25.50 3.21 30.34
C SER A 216 -25.17 4.49 29.57
N SER A 217 -25.23 5.65 30.24
CA SER A 217 -24.89 6.95 29.66
C SER A 217 -23.38 7.12 29.64
N ILE A 218 -22.86 7.67 28.55
CA ILE A 218 -21.42 7.90 28.38
C ILE A 218 -21.02 9.11 29.21
N THR A 219 -20.05 8.90 30.10
CA THR A 219 -19.60 9.89 31.09
C THR A 219 -18.15 10.32 30.88
N ALA A 220 -17.33 9.45 30.28
CA ALA A 220 -15.93 9.69 30.04
C ALA A 220 -15.42 8.83 28.86
N LEU A 221 -14.19 9.09 28.43
CA LEU A 221 -13.43 8.24 27.51
C LEU A 221 -12.18 7.73 28.23
N SER A 222 -11.90 6.44 28.10
CA SER A 222 -10.63 5.82 28.47
C SER A 222 -9.73 5.82 27.23
N LEU A 223 -8.56 6.42 27.35
CA LEU A 223 -7.56 6.55 26.29
C LEU A 223 -6.35 5.69 26.63
N ALA A 224 -5.96 4.81 25.71
CA ALA A 224 -4.78 3.96 25.83
C ALA A 224 -3.80 4.24 24.69
N TYR A 225 -2.55 4.58 25.02
CA TYR A 225 -1.53 4.99 24.06
C TYR A 225 -0.55 3.85 23.79
N PHE A 226 -0.49 3.41 22.54
CA PHE A 226 0.40 2.36 22.06
C PHE A 226 1.48 2.98 21.19
N ASP A 227 2.76 2.84 21.56
CA ASP A 227 3.87 3.30 20.73
C ASP A 227 3.95 2.46 19.45
N ILE A 228 3.74 3.12 18.31
CA ILE A 228 3.78 2.51 16.97
C ILE A 228 4.94 3.06 16.14
N THR A 229 5.89 3.76 16.76
CA THR A 229 6.99 4.45 16.06
C THR A 229 7.83 3.48 15.22
N GLU A 230 8.25 2.36 15.80
CA GLU A 230 9.06 1.36 15.10
C GLU A 230 8.28 0.72 13.95
N ARG A 231 7.02 0.35 14.21
CA ARG A 231 6.10 -0.21 13.22
C ARG A 231 5.93 0.73 12.02
N LYS A 232 5.58 1.99 12.26
CA LYS A 232 5.38 3.00 11.21
C LYS A 232 6.67 3.27 10.44
N SER A 233 7.81 3.30 11.12
CA SER A 233 9.13 3.40 10.46
C SER A 233 9.38 2.22 9.53
N LEU A 234 9.08 0.99 9.94
CA LEU A 234 9.20 -0.20 9.09
C LEU A 234 8.23 -0.16 7.91
N GLU A 235 6.97 0.23 8.13
CA GLU A 235 5.97 0.39 7.07
C GLU A 235 6.43 1.42 6.02
N ARG A 236 6.98 2.57 6.46
CA ARG A 236 7.56 3.58 5.56
C ARG A 236 8.74 3.02 4.77
N LYS A 237 9.69 2.35 5.43
CA LYS A 237 10.84 1.73 4.75
C LYS A 237 10.40 0.68 3.72
N LEU A 238 9.39 -0.11 4.04
CA LEU A 238 8.85 -1.11 3.13
C LEU A 238 8.17 -0.45 1.92
N LYS A 239 7.39 0.61 2.14
CA LYS A 239 6.80 1.41 1.08
C LYS A 239 7.86 2.01 0.16
N ASP A 240 8.87 2.68 0.72
CA ASP A 240 9.98 3.27 -0.03
C ASP A 240 10.76 2.22 -0.83
N ALA A 241 11.04 1.07 -0.22
CA ALA A 241 11.72 -0.04 -0.89
C ALA A 241 10.88 -0.58 -2.06
N ASN A 242 9.56 -0.72 -1.87
CA ASN A 242 8.67 -1.20 -2.92
C ASN A 242 8.55 -0.18 -4.06
N GLU A 243 8.46 1.11 -3.77
CA GLU A 243 8.45 2.18 -4.78
C GLU A 243 9.77 2.19 -5.59
N ARG A 244 10.91 2.07 -4.91
CA ARG A 244 12.23 1.95 -5.58
C ARG A 244 12.32 0.70 -6.45
N LEU A 245 11.91 -0.45 -5.93
CA LEU A 245 11.89 -1.71 -6.68
C LEU A 245 10.99 -1.61 -7.90
N ARG A 246 9.80 -1.00 -7.76
CA ARG A 246 8.89 -0.75 -8.87
C ARG A 246 9.54 0.14 -9.93
N HIS A 247 10.15 1.25 -9.52
CA HIS A 247 10.85 2.16 -10.43
C HIS A 247 11.95 1.41 -11.21
N LEU A 248 12.84 0.69 -10.51
CA LEU A 248 13.89 -0.12 -11.15
C LEU A 248 13.33 -1.23 -12.05
N SER A 249 12.13 -1.74 -11.74
CA SER A 249 11.45 -2.77 -12.52
C SER A 249 10.90 -2.27 -13.85
N ILE A 250 10.52 -0.99 -13.94
CA ILE A 250 9.78 -0.45 -15.08
C ILE A 250 10.55 0.58 -15.88
N HIS A 251 11.68 1.09 -15.38
CA HIS A 251 12.54 2.03 -16.09
C HIS A 251 13.81 1.36 -16.65
N ASP A 252 14.34 1.94 -17.71
CA ASP A 252 15.68 1.66 -18.24
C ASP A 252 16.72 2.45 -17.44
N HIS A 253 17.79 1.77 -17.00
CA HIS A 253 18.77 2.36 -16.09
C HIS A 253 19.67 3.41 -16.74
N LEU A 254 19.81 3.41 -18.07
CA LEU A 254 20.69 4.33 -18.79
C LEU A 254 19.93 5.60 -19.19
N THR A 255 18.72 5.44 -19.72
CA THR A 255 17.97 6.55 -20.31
C THR A 255 16.90 7.13 -19.41
N GLY A 256 16.49 6.43 -18.33
CA GLY A 256 15.37 6.83 -17.48
C GLY A 256 13.99 6.67 -18.13
N ALA A 257 13.92 6.37 -19.43
CA ALA A 257 12.68 5.98 -20.12
C ALA A 257 12.10 4.70 -19.51
N TYR A 258 10.83 4.42 -19.74
CA TYR A 258 10.28 3.13 -19.36
C TYR A 258 10.95 2.00 -20.15
N ASN A 259 11.08 0.82 -19.58
CA ASN A 259 11.69 -0.32 -20.26
C ASN A 259 10.70 -1.06 -21.16
N ARG A 260 11.23 -1.90 -22.05
CA ARG A 260 10.45 -2.75 -22.97
C ARG A 260 9.40 -3.60 -22.26
N ARG A 261 9.71 -4.15 -21.08
CA ARG A 261 8.76 -4.99 -20.34
C ARG A 261 7.53 -4.19 -19.94
N PHE A 262 7.72 -2.94 -19.54
CA PHE A 262 6.61 -2.03 -19.23
C PHE A 262 5.84 -1.63 -20.50
N PHE A 263 6.54 -1.34 -21.60
CA PHE A 263 5.90 -1.12 -22.92
C PHE A 263 4.96 -2.28 -23.30
N ASP A 264 5.45 -3.52 -23.24
CA ASP A 264 4.67 -4.71 -23.61
C ASP A 264 3.42 -4.88 -22.75
N ALA A 265 3.47 -4.47 -21.48
CA ALA A 265 2.32 -4.48 -20.58
C ALA A 265 1.31 -3.38 -20.95
N ILE A 266 1.80 -2.15 -21.16
CA ILE A 266 0.95 -1.00 -21.48
C ILE A 266 0.27 -1.17 -22.84
N ILE A 267 0.98 -1.58 -23.89
CA ILE A 267 0.36 -1.70 -25.22
C ILE A 267 -0.75 -2.75 -25.26
N ARG A 268 -0.60 -3.85 -24.50
CA ARG A 268 -1.65 -4.87 -24.36
C ARG A 268 -2.86 -4.35 -23.61
N LYS A 269 -2.64 -3.58 -22.54
CA LYS A 269 -3.70 -2.93 -21.76
C LYS A 269 -4.47 -1.93 -22.64
N GLU A 270 -3.77 -1.05 -23.35
CA GLU A 270 -4.39 -0.03 -24.19
C GLU A 270 -5.10 -0.63 -25.40
N ALA A 271 -4.58 -1.70 -26.01
CA ALA A 271 -5.30 -2.43 -27.05
C ALA A 271 -6.60 -3.08 -26.53
N ALA A 272 -6.63 -3.55 -25.29
CA ALA A 272 -7.85 -4.07 -24.66
C ALA A 272 -8.86 -2.95 -24.36
N LEU A 273 -8.39 -1.77 -23.93
CA LEU A 273 -9.24 -0.60 -23.72
C LEU A 273 -9.81 -0.06 -25.03
N TYR A 274 -8.98 0.04 -26.08
CA TYR A 274 -9.39 0.39 -27.44
C TYR A 274 -10.57 -0.47 -27.91
N LYS A 275 -10.48 -1.80 -27.74
CA LYS A 275 -11.55 -2.73 -28.12
C LYS A 275 -12.87 -2.46 -27.39
N ARG A 276 -12.81 -2.06 -26.11
CA ARG A 276 -14.00 -1.75 -25.30
C ARG A 276 -14.61 -0.39 -25.64
N ARG A 277 -13.78 0.60 -25.97
CA ARG A 277 -14.21 2.00 -26.10
C ARG A 277 -14.42 2.49 -27.54
N ALA A 278 -14.12 1.66 -28.55
CA ALA A 278 -14.09 2.08 -29.96
C ALA A 278 -13.29 3.39 -30.16
N GLY A 279 -12.20 3.53 -29.39
CA GLY A 279 -11.34 4.71 -29.37
C GLY A 279 -10.33 4.70 -30.51
N LYS A 280 -9.29 5.52 -30.37
CA LYS A 280 -8.11 5.52 -31.25
C LYS A 280 -6.90 5.04 -30.44
N LEU A 281 -5.95 4.38 -31.09
CA LEU A 281 -4.71 3.97 -30.46
C LEU A 281 -3.58 4.03 -31.48
N SER A 282 -2.57 4.84 -31.18
CA SER A 282 -1.36 4.97 -31.99
C SER A 282 -0.13 4.51 -31.23
N VAL A 283 0.83 3.96 -31.97
CA VAL A 283 2.17 3.63 -31.49
C VAL A 283 3.19 4.24 -32.43
N ILE A 284 4.26 4.75 -31.85
CA ILE A 284 5.45 5.21 -32.57
C ILE A 284 6.59 4.26 -32.21
N LEU A 285 7.30 3.74 -33.21
CA LEU A 285 8.62 3.14 -33.04
C LEU A 285 9.67 4.07 -33.62
N ILE A 286 10.76 4.25 -32.90
CA ILE A 286 11.79 5.26 -33.16
C ILE A 286 13.15 4.56 -33.10
N ASP A 287 14.06 4.94 -33.99
CA ASP A 287 15.44 4.45 -34.01
C ASP A 287 16.41 5.61 -34.23
N ILE A 288 17.51 5.61 -33.49
CA ILE A 288 18.60 6.57 -33.70
C ILE A 288 19.39 6.18 -34.95
N ASP A 289 19.36 7.06 -35.95
CA ASP A 289 19.99 6.81 -37.23
C ASP A 289 21.50 6.66 -37.10
N TYR A 290 22.04 5.61 -37.72
CA TYR A 290 23.48 5.35 -37.77
C TYR A 290 24.14 5.23 -36.39
N PHE A 291 23.41 4.81 -35.35
CA PHE A 291 23.92 4.75 -33.98
C PHE A 291 25.10 3.77 -33.82
N LYS A 292 25.09 2.63 -34.51
CA LYS A 292 26.25 1.73 -34.55
C LYS A 292 27.52 2.46 -35.02
N PHE A 293 27.44 3.23 -36.10
CA PHE A 293 28.58 4.03 -36.59
C PHE A 293 29.00 5.13 -35.62
N TYR A 294 28.05 5.69 -34.86
CA TYR A 294 28.35 6.63 -33.79
C TYR A 294 29.21 5.96 -32.72
N ASN A 295 28.78 4.78 -32.22
CA ASN A 295 29.52 4.01 -31.23
C ASN A 295 30.90 3.58 -31.72
N ASP A 296 30.99 3.10 -32.95
CA ASP A 296 32.27 2.66 -33.55
C ASP A 296 33.26 3.82 -33.65
N LYS A 297 32.77 5.06 -33.80
CA LYS A 297 33.60 6.26 -33.97
C LYS A 297 33.97 6.95 -32.65
N TYR A 298 33.00 7.12 -31.76
CA TYR A 298 33.16 7.92 -30.54
C TYR A 298 33.28 7.07 -29.27
N GLY A 299 33.10 5.76 -29.39
CA GLY A 299 33.15 4.80 -28.28
C GLY A 299 31.82 4.67 -27.55
N HIS A 300 31.67 3.54 -26.84
CA HIS A 300 30.42 3.22 -26.13
C HIS A 300 30.03 4.22 -25.05
N VAL A 301 30.99 4.84 -24.36
CA VAL A 301 30.70 5.85 -23.33
C VAL A 301 30.00 7.07 -23.95
N ALA A 302 30.50 7.58 -25.07
CA ALA A 302 29.84 8.66 -25.80
C ALA A 302 28.49 8.23 -26.39
N GLY A 303 28.37 6.95 -26.77
CA GLY A 303 27.12 6.33 -27.18
C GLY A 303 26.05 6.34 -26.09
N ASP A 304 26.43 5.95 -24.88
CA ASP A 304 25.57 5.94 -23.71
C ASP A 304 25.10 7.36 -23.36
N GLU A 305 26.01 8.34 -23.38
CA GLU A 305 25.67 9.76 -23.22
C GLU A 305 24.70 10.26 -24.30
N CYS A 306 24.93 9.87 -25.56
CA CYS A 306 24.04 10.19 -26.68
C CYS A 306 22.63 9.59 -26.49
N LEU A 307 22.53 8.34 -26.02
CA LEU A 307 21.26 7.69 -25.73
C LEU A 307 20.50 8.43 -24.63
N SER A 308 21.17 8.77 -23.53
CA SER A 308 20.56 9.53 -22.43
C SER A 308 20.11 10.92 -22.90
N GLN A 309 20.91 11.63 -23.71
CA GLN A 309 20.56 12.95 -24.23
C GLN A 309 19.34 12.91 -25.16
N VAL A 310 19.31 11.96 -26.09
CA VAL A 310 18.19 11.77 -27.02
C VAL A 310 16.92 11.39 -26.27
N ALA A 311 17.00 10.47 -25.29
CA ALA A 311 15.87 10.07 -24.49
C ALA A 311 15.28 11.24 -23.67
N ASN A 312 16.12 11.98 -22.95
CA ASN A 312 15.69 13.15 -22.17
C ASN A 312 14.97 14.18 -23.06
N THR A 313 15.53 14.45 -24.25
CA THR A 313 14.95 15.39 -25.21
C THR A 313 13.57 14.96 -25.69
N MET A 314 13.39 13.66 -25.95
CA MET A 314 12.09 13.11 -26.33
C MET A 314 11.10 13.12 -25.15
N GLN A 315 11.55 12.84 -23.92
CA GLN A 315 10.71 12.92 -22.73
C GLN A 315 10.21 14.34 -22.46
N ASP A 316 11.10 15.34 -22.54
CA ASP A 316 10.74 16.75 -22.38
C ASP A 316 9.73 17.19 -23.45
N SER A 317 9.92 16.73 -24.68
CA SER A 317 9.00 17.00 -25.79
C SER A 317 7.62 16.36 -25.58
N LEU A 318 7.55 15.20 -24.92
CA LEU A 318 6.31 14.48 -24.64
C LEU A 318 5.55 15.03 -23.42
N ALA A 319 6.24 15.65 -22.46
CA ALA A 319 5.64 16.15 -21.22
C ALA A 319 4.48 17.13 -21.45
N GLY A 320 4.50 17.88 -22.55
CA GLY A 320 3.45 18.85 -22.91
C GLY A 320 2.28 18.29 -23.73
N VAL A 321 2.42 17.11 -24.33
CA VAL A 321 1.43 16.55 -25.28
C VAL A 321 0.71 15.34 -24.71
N GLY A 322 1.31 14.61 -23.76
CA GLY A 322 0.72 13.41 -23.17
C GLY A 322 1.09 12.17 -23.97
N GLY A 323 2.21 11.57 -23.57
CA GLY A 323 2.74 10.31 -24.08
C GLY A 323 3.94 9.89 -23.23
N GLU A 324 4.15 8.58 -23.09
CA GLU A 324 5.28 8.05 -22.33
C GLU A 324 6.34 7.48 -23.27
N LEU A 325 7.61 7.76 -22.98
CA LEU A 325 8.73 7.21 -23.73
C LEU A 325 9.16 5.87 -23.15
N TYR A 326 9.36 4.88 -24.02
CA TYR A 326 9.86 3.57 -23.68
C TYR A 326 11.15 3.28 -24.47
N ARG A 327 12.17 2.71 -23.83
CA ARG A 327 13.32 2.12 -24.53
C ARG A 327 12.98 0.68 -24.92
N TYR A 328 12.82 0.46 -26.23
CA TYR A 328 12.38 -0.81 -26.80
C TYR A 328 13.52 -1.83 -26.92
N GLY A 329 14.75 -1.36 -27.16
CA GLY A 329 15.96 -2.16 -27.12
C GLY A 329 17.13 -1.48 -27.85
N GLY A 330 18.35 -1.55 -27.32
CA GLY A 330 19.50 -0.90 -27.94
C GLY A 330 19.28 0.61 -28.09
N GLU A 331 19.26 1.09 -29.33
CA GLU A 331 18.97 2.46 -29.77
C GLU A 331 17.49 2.71 -30.16
N GLU A 332 16.64 1.71 -30.01
CA GLU A 332 15.23 1.78 -30.36
C GLU A 332 14.38 2.27 -29.18
N PHE A 333 13.46 3.18 -29.48
CA PHE A 333 12.47 3.72 -28.55
C PHE A 333 11.06 3.53 -29.08
N ALA A 334 10.09 3.63 -28.19
CA ALA A 334 8.68 3.55 -28.51
C ALA A 334 7.87 4.60 -27.74
N VAL A 335 6.73 4.99 -28.29
CA VAL A 335 5.73 5.84 -27.63
C VAL A 335 4.36 5.21 -27.84
N VAL A 336 3.57 5.12 -26.77
CA VAL A 336 2.16 4.69 -26.83
C VAL A 336 1.29 5.93 -26.65
N LEU A 337 0.35 6.15 -27.58
CA LEU A 337 -0.54 7.31 -27.60
C LEU A 337 -2.00 6.84 -27.64
N PRO A 338 -2.62 6.61 -26.46
CA PRO A 338 -4.05 6.32 -26.37
C PRO A 338 -4.86 7.54 -26.82
N GLU A 339 -5.94 7.32 -27.57
CA GLU A 339 -6.88 8.35 -28.04
C GLU A 339 -6.34 9.31 -29.12
N TYR A 340 -5.13 9.08 -29.61
CA TYR A 340 -4.56 9.81 -30.76
C TYR A 340 -4.95 9.16 -32.09
N ASP A 341 -5.32 9.97 -33.09
CA ASP A 341 -5.42 9.51 -34.47
C ASP A 341 -4.08 9.61 -35.21
N ALA A 342 -4.06 9.09 -36.43
CA ALA A 342 -2.90 9.08 -37.29
C ALA A 342 -2.31 10.48 -37.54
N SER A 343 -3.14 11.53 -37.63
CA SER A 343 -2.66 12.90 -37.86
C SER A 343 -1.96 13.42 -36.61
N SER A 344 -2.64 13.35 -35.47
CA SER A 344 -2.13 13.86 -34.18
C SER A 344 -0.88 13.08 -33.75
N ALA A 345 -0.86 11.77 -33.93
CA ALA A 345 0.30 10.93 -33.64
C ALA A 345 1.48 11.24 -34.58
N HIS A 346 1.22 11.58 -35.84
CA HIS A 346 2.26 12.00 -36.78
C HIS A 346 2.87 13.35 -36.38
N GLU A 347 2.06 14.31 -35.94
CA GLU A 347 2.53 15.61 -35.44
C GLU A 347 3.43 15.46 -34.19
N VAL A 348 3.03 14.62 -33.23
CA VAL A 348 3.88 14.30 -32.07
C VAL A 348 5.22 13.72 -32.54
N CYS A 349 5.18 12.79 -33.48
CA CYS A 349 6.37 12.14 -34.01
C CYS A 349 7.32 13.10 -34.73
N GLU A 350 6.79 14.01 -35.55
CA GLU A 350 7.59 15.04 -36.22
C GLU A 350 8.20 16.03 -35.21
N SER A 351 7.47 16.36 -34.15
CA SER A 351 8.01 17.18 -33.04
C SER A 351 9.21 16.51 -32.37
N LEU A 352 9.10 15.21 -32.05
CA LEU A 352 10.23 14.44 -31.49
C LEU A 352 11.43 14.44 -32.43
N ARG A 353 11.20 14.22 -33.73
CA ARG A 353 12.26 14.21 -34.75
C ARG A 353 12.96 15.56 -34.86
N ALA A 354 12.20 16.65 -34.90
CA ALA A 354 12.75 18.00 -34.92
C ALA A 354 13.55 18.31 -33.65
N ALA A 355 13.01 18.00 -32.47
CA ALA A 355 13.69 18.23 -31.19
C ALA A 355 15.04 17.53 -31.10
N VAL A 356 15.12 16.25 -31.51
CA VAL A 356 16.39 15.51 -31.56
C VAL A 356 17.36 16.11 -32.58
N TYR A 357 16.88 16.49 -33.76
CA TYR A 357 17.71 17.14 -34.78
C TYR A 357 18.28 18.49 -34.29
N ASP A 358 17.54 19.20 -33.45
CA ASP A 358 17.91 20.52 -32.93
C ASP A 358 18.88 20.49 -31.74
N LEU A 359 19.15 19.31 -31.16
CA LEU A 359 20.28 19.13 -30.25
C LEU A 359 21.63 19.42 -30.91
N LYS A 360 21.71 19.27 -32.24
CA LYS A 360 22.94 19.40 -33.03
C LYS A 360 24.11 18.57 -32.46
N THR A 361 23.81 17.42 -31.84
CA THR A 361 24.83 16.48 -31.36
C THR A 361 25.69 15.99 -32.53
N PRO A 362 27.01 16.23 -32.55
CA PRO A 362 27.83 15.95 -33.72
C PRO A 362 27.92 14.46 -34.09
N HIS A 363 27.51 14.11 -35.31
CA HIS A 363 27.67 12.76 -35.88
C HIS A 363 28.25 12.86 -37.29
N THR A 364 29.57 12.99 -37.37
CA THR A 364 30.30 13.08 -38.66
C THR A 364 30.25 11.80 -39.49
N GLY A 365 29.73 10.70 -38.93
CA GLY A 365 29.43 9.47 -39.69
C GLY A 365 28.01 9.43 -40.27
N SER A 366 27.17 10.41 -39.95
CA SER A 366 25.82 10.59 -40.51
C SER A 366 25.87 11.56 -41.69
N GLU A 367 25.02 11.32 -42.69
CA GLU A 367 24.82 12.24 -43.83
C GLU A 367 24.38 13.65 -43.39
N CYS A 368 23.73 13.75 -42.23
CA CYS A 368 23.27 15.01 -41.66
C CYS A 368 24.33 15.74 -40.82
N ASN A 369 25.52 15.16 -40.61
CA ASN A 369 26.55 15.61 -39.65
C ASN A 369 26.10 15.67 -38.18
N TYR A 370 24.85 15.34 -37.88
CA TYR A 370 24.25 15.35 -36.56
C TYR A 370 23.51 14.04 -36.30
N VAL A 371 23.30 13.73 -35.02
CA VAL A 371 22.41 12.64 -34.59
C VAL A 371 20.98 12.95 -35.03
N THR A 372 20.33 11.98 -35.66
CA THR A 372 18.93 12.07 -36.13
C THR A 372 18.16 10.82 -35.74
N ILE A 373 16.84 10.89 -35.81
CA ILE A 373 15.98 9.73 -35.60
C ILE A 373 15.09 9.47 -36.83
N SER A 374 14.86 8.19 -37.11
CA SER A 374 13.79 7.75 -38.01
C SER A 374 12.66 7.18 -37.17
N ALA A 375 11.42 7.39 -37.61
CA ALA A 375 10.26 6.93 -36.87
C ALA A 375 9.14 6.36 -37.75
N GLY A 376 8.51 5.31 -37.25
CA GLY A 376 7.34 4.66 -37.82
C GLY A 376 6.14 4.82 -36.90
N VAL A 377 5.08 5.43 -37.40
CA VAL A 377 3.80 5.59 -36.70
C VAL A 377 2.83 4.56 -37.24
N ALA A 378 2.11 3.89 -36.35
CA ALA A 378 0.95 3.10 -36.74
C ALA A 378 -0.26 3.44 -35.87
N THR A 379 -1.44 3.44 -36.47
CA THR A 379 -2.69 3.77 -35.79
C THR A 379 -3.74 2.72 -36.10
N LEU A 380 -4.39 2.17 -35.06
CA LEU A 380 -5.59 1.36 -35.24
C LEU A 380 -6.76 2.28 -35.57
N HIS A 381 -7.36 2.09 -36.74
CA HIS A 381 -8.56 2.82 -37.16
C HIS A 381 -9.72 1.83 -37.25
N GLU A 382 -10.88 2.23 -36.72
CA GLU A 382 -12.12 1.44 -36.66
C GLU A 382 -12.09 0.15 -35.82
N LYS A 383 -13.26 -0.15 -35.24
CA LYS A 383 -13.46 -1.25 -34.30
C LYS A 383 -13.22 -2.60 -35.00
N GLN A 384 -12.08 -3.23 -34.73
CA GLN A 384 -11.78 -4.58 -35.23
C GLN A 384 -12.43 -5.61 -34.29
N GLU A 385 -13.68 -5.98 -34.58
CA GLU A 385 -14.55 -6.71 -33.65
C GLU A 385 -14.05 -8.14 -33.35
N ASP A 386 -13.39 -8.80 -34.31
CA ASP A 386 -13.09 -10.24 -34.25
C ASP A 386 -11.68 -10.62 -33.75
N ALA A 387 -10.76 -9.67 -33.59
CA ALA A 387 -9.38 -9.98 -33.16
C ALA A 387 -9.21 -9.97 -31.63
N PRO A 388 -8.48 -10.94 -31.03
CA PRO A 388 -8.03 -10.84 -29.64
C PRO A 388 -7.17 -9.59 -29.40
N ALA A 389 -7.27 -8.96 -28.22
CA ALA A 389 -6.53 -7.74 -27.89
C ALA A 389 -5.00 -7.91 -28.03
N ALA A 390 -4.46 -9.09 -27.70
CA ALA A 390 -3.05 -9.41 -27.89
C ALA A 390 -2.63 -9.38 -29.38
N ASN A 391 -3.50 -9.85 -30.27
CA ASN A 391 -3.23 -9.83 -31.71
C ASN A 391 -3.30 -8.40 -32.28
N LEU A 392 -4.19 -7.56 -31.73
CA LEU A 392 -4.27 -6.14 -32.09
C LEU A 392 -3.00 -5.38 -31.72
N ALA A 393 -2.51 -5.56 -30.49
CA ALA A 393 -1.25 -4.97 -30.04
C ALA A 393 -0.07 -5.41 -30.94
N ALA A 394 0.05 -6.71 -31.21
CA ALA A 394 1.10 -7.24 -32.08
C ALA A 394 1.00 -6.72 -33.53
N LYS A 395 -0.22 -6.64 -34.09
CA LYS A 395 -0.48 -6.08 -35.43
C LYS A 395 -0.08 -4.62 -35.50
N LEU A 396 -0.41 -3.83 -34.48
CA LEU A 396 -0.07 -2.41 -34.40
C LEU A 396 1.44 -2.18 -34.33
N VAL A 397 2.14 -2.90 -33.45
CA VAL A 397 3.61 -2.82 -33.34
C VAL A 397 4.29 -3.24 -34.64
N LYS A 398 3.82 -4.31 -35.29
CA LYS A 398 4.35 -4.75 -36.59
C LYS A 398 4.15 -3.72 -37.70
N ALA A 399 3.02 -3.02 -37.70
CA ALA A 399 2.78 -1.93 -38.64
C ALA A 399 3.71 -0.74 -38.37
N ALA A 400 3.94 -0.38 -37.11
CA ALA A 400 4.88 0.68 -36.75
C ALA A 400 6.31 0.33 -37.18
N ASP A 401 6.73 -0.92 -36.99
CA ASP A 401 8.03 -1.44 -37.44
C ASP A 401 8.17 -1.36 -38.97
N THR A 402 7.12 -1.75 -39.71
CA THR A 402 7.08 -1.64 -41.16
C THR A 402 7.22 -0.18 -41.61
N ALA A 403 6.54 0.75 -40.94
CA ALA A 403 6.66 2.18 -41.22
C ALA A 403 8.07 2.70 -40.91
N LEU A 404 8.67 2.29 -39.79
CA LEU A 404 10.03 2.66 -39.41
C LEU A 404 11.05 2.18 -40.44
N TYR A 405 10.91 0.95 -40.91
CA TYR A 405 11.74 0.41 -41.99
C TYR A 405 11.61 1.24 -43.28
N GLN A 406 10.39 1.65 -43.65
CA GLN A 406 10.17 2.56 -44.79
C GLN A 406 10.82 3.93 -44.58
N ALA A 407 10.81 4.47 -43.36
CA ALA A 407 11.47 5.72 -43.02
C ALA A 407 12.99 5.62 -43.21
N LYS A 408 13.61 4.55 -42.69
CA LYS A 408 15.04 4.28 -42.85
C LYS A 408 15.43 4.16 -44.33
N ASN A 409 14.67 3.42 -45.13
CA ASN A 409 14.96 3.20 -46.56
C ASN A 409 14.70 4.42 -47.44
N ALA A 410 13.79 5.30 -47.05
CA ALA A 410 13.54 6.51 -47.82
C ALA A 410 14.63 7.59 -47.61
N GLY A 411 15.65 7.32 -46.79
CA GLY A 411 16.79 8.22 -46.55
C GLY A 411 16.85 8.78 -45.13
N ARG A 412 16.27 8.09 -44.14
CA ARG A 412 16.37 8.39 -42.70
C ARG A 412 15.89 9.80 -42.31
N ASN A 413 16.06 10.19 -41.04
CA ASN A 413 15.64 11.49 -40.49
C ASN A 413 14.23 11.89 -40.94
N ARG A 414 13.25 10.99 -40.78
CA ARG A 414 11.87 11.22 -41.22
C ARG A 414 10.88 10.33 -40.51
N VAL A 415 9.61 10.70 -40.64
CA VAL A 415 8.48 9.93 -40.16
C VAL A 415 7.75 9.26 -41.33
N LYS A 416 7.31 8.02 -41.12
CA LYS A 416 6.32 7.32 -41.98
C LYS A 416 5.15 6.85 -41.12
N ALA A 417 3.96 6.81 -41.69
CA ALA A 417 2.74 6.44 -40.98
C ALA A 417 1.95 5.34 -41.73
N ILE A 418 1.36 4.41 -40.99
CA ILE A 418 0.47 3.36 -41.48
C ILE A 418 -0.83 3.37 -40.66
N ILE A 419 -1.96 3.23 -41.34
CA ILE A 419 -3.28 3.02 -40.73
C ILE A 419 -3.62 1.52 -40.83
N VAL A 420 -4.07 0.91 -39.73
CA VAL A 420 -4.14 -0.56 -39.51
C VAL A 420 -5.56 -1.08 -39.33
#